data_AF-A0A392RXX5-F1
#
_entry.id   AF-A0A392RXX5-F1
#
_cell.length_a   1.000
_cell.length_b   1.000
_cell.length_c   1.000
_cell.angle_alpha   90.00
_cell.angle_beta   90.00
_cell.angle_gamma   90.00
#
_symmetry.space_group_name_H-M   'P 1'
#
loop_
_entity.id
_entity.type
_entity.pdbx_description
1 polymer ?
#
loop_
_entity_poly.entity_id
_entity_poly.type
_entity_poly.pdbx_seq_one_letter_code
_entity_poly.pdbx_strand_id
1 'polypeptide(L)'
;MTRNGLIQAWPDFLMALETRFAPSFYDDPRGALFKLTQRGSVNQYLTEFERLANRVVGLPHHFLLSCFISGLTPEIRRKVQAFQPISLPQATALAKIQEDKIEDRRKAF
;
A
#
# COMPACT_ATOMS: atom_id res chain seq x y z
N MET A 1 -41.44 7.23 -8.16
CA MET A 1 -40.06 6.86 -8.50
C MET A 1 -39.84 7.22 -9.96
N THR A 2 -39.06 8.26 -10.24
CA THR A 2 -38.76 8.70 -11.61
C THR A 2 -37.62 7.85 -12.19
N ARG A 3 -37.90 7.12 -13.26
CA ARG A 3 -36.89 6.45 -14.10
C ARG A 3 -36.56 7.38 -15.25
N ASN A 4 -35.35 7.94 -15.27
CA ASN A 4 -34.88 8.83 -16.34
C ASN A 4 -34.29 8.07 -17.56
N GLY A 5 -34.22 6.73 -17.49
CA GLY A 5 -33.81 5.89 -18.63
C GLY A 5 -32.34 6.01 -19.04
N LEU A 6 -31.52 6.73 -18.27
CA LEU A 6 -30.13 7.05 -18.61
C LEU A 6 -29.15 5.88 -18.43
N ILE A 7 -29.49 4.92 -17.58
CA ILE A 7 -28.67 3.73 -17.30
C ILE A 7 -29.56 2.53 -17.57
N GLN A 8 -29.25 1.78 -18.64
CA GLN A 8 -30.12 0.72 -19.15
C GLN A 8 -29.58 -0.67 -18.83
N ALA A 9 -28.27 -0.79 -18.63
CA ALA A 9 -27.61 -2.03 -18.26
C ALA A 9 -26.54 -1.83 -17.17
N TRP A 10 -26.11 -2.93 -16.54
CA TRP A 10 -25.05 -2.94 -15.53
C TRP A 10 -23.71 -2.33 -16.03
N PRO A 11 -23.26 -2.56 -17.27
CA PRO A 11 -22.07 -1.89 -17.79
C PRO A 11 -22.20 -0.37 -17.86
N ASP A 12 -23.38 0.16 -18.24
CA ASP A 12 -23.63 1.61 -18.29
C ASP A 12 -23.54 2.22 -16.88
N PHE A 13 -24.01 1.48 -15.89
CA PHE A 13 -23.92 1.88 -14.49
C PHE A 13 -22.47 1.94 -14.02
N LEU A 14 -21.67 0.90 -14.31
CA LEU A 14 -20.26 0.87 -13.98
C LEU A 14 -19.50 2.01 -14.67
N MET A 15 -19.76 2.26 -15.95
CA MET A 15 -19.14 3.35 -16.70
C MET A 15 -19.54 4.73 -16.15
N ALA A 16 -20.80 4.94 -15.78
CA ALA A 16 -21.25 6.18 -15.16
C ALA A 16 -20.65 6.38 -13.75
N LEU A 17 -20.49 5.30 -13.00
CA LEU A 17 -19.85 5.29 -11.68
C LEU A 17 -18.35 5.61 -11.80
N GLU A 18 -17.64 4.97 -12.72
CA GLU A 18 -16.24 5.27 -13.04
C GLU A 18 -16.10 6.71 -13.54
N THR A 19 -16.93 7.17 -14.47
CA THR A 19 -16.82 8.55 -14.97
C THR A 19 -17.00 9.60 -13.86
N ARG A 20 -17.86 9.32 -12.88
CA ARG A 20 -18.21 10.28 -11.82
C ARG A 20 -17.32 10.18 -10.58
N PHE A 21 -16.82 9.00 -10.27
CA PHE A 21 -16.11 8.70 -9.02
C PHE A 21 -14.76 8.02 -9.22
N ALA A 22 -14.35 7.73 -10.47
CA ALA A 22 -13.00 7.27 -10.71
C ALA A 22 -12.03 8.35 -10.20
N PRO A 23 -10.88 7.92 -9.65
CA PRO A 23 -9.76 8.82 -9.49
C PRO A 23 -9.54 9.57 -10.80
N SER A 24 -9.20 10.86 -10.73
CA SER A 24 -8.91 11.64 -11.93
C SER A 24 -7.92 10.87 -12.83
N PHE A 25 -7.95 11.08 -14.14
CA PHE A 25 -6.98 10.48 -15.09
C PHE A 25 -5.50 10.70 -14.70
N TYR A 26 -5.22 11.55 -13.72
CA TYR A 26 -3.91 11.87 -13.18
C TYR A 26 -3.52 11.05 -11.94
N ASP A 27 -4.43 10.28 -11.34
CA ASP A 27 -4.15 9.46 -10.17
C ASP A 27 -3.52 8.13 -10.61
N ASP A 28 -2.20 8.02 -10.44
CA ASP A 28 -1.42 6.79 -10.70
C ASP A 28 -1.12 6.06 -9.38
N PRO A 29 -2.04 5.22 -8.86
CA PRO A 29 -1.82 4.49 -7.61
C PRO A 29 -0.65 3.50 -7.72
N ARG A 30 -0.34 3.00 -8.93
CA ARG A 30 0.80 2.10 -9.15
C ARG A 30 2.11 2.86 -9.02
N GLY A 31 2.25 3.99 -9.71
CA GLY A 31 3.43 4.84 -9.59
C GLY A 31 3.61 5.39 -8.17
N ALA A 32 2.52 5.76 -7.49
CA ALA A 32 2.55 6.16 -6.10
C ALA A 32 3.01 5.03 -5.18
N LEU A 33 2.52 3.80 -5.37
CA LEU A 33 2.92 2.63 -4.61
C LEU A 33 4.42 2.32 -4.78
N PHE A 34 4.94 2.38 -6.00
CA PHE A 34 6.35 2.11 -6.30
C PHE A 34 7.30 3.18 -5.77
N LYS A 35 6.81 4.41 -5.57
CA LYS A 35 7.58 5.52 -4.99
C LYS A 35 7.36 5.67 -3.49
N LEU A 36 6.48 4.86 -2.89
CA LEU A 36 6.15 4.97 -1.48
C LEU A 36 7.37 4.59 -0.63
N THR A 37 7.73 5.49 0.29
CA THR A 37 8.83 5.28 1.23
C THR A 37 8.37 5.62 2.63
N GLN A 38 8.75 4.83 3.62
CA GLN A 38 8.52 5.08 5.04
C GLN A 38 9.17 6.41 5.45
N ARG A 39 8.35 7.37 5.89
CA ARG A 39 8.79 8.66 6.46
C ARG A 39 8.53 8.79 7.95
N GLY A 40 7.56 8.04 8.47
CA GLY A 40 7.19 8.00 9.88
C GLY A 40 7.26 6.57 10.41
N SER A 41 6.32 6.22 11.30
CA SER A 41 6.29 4.88 11.87
C SER A 41 5.96 3.80 10.83
N VAL A 42 6.32 2.56 11.11
CA VAL A 42 5.96 1.40 10.28
C VAL A 42 4.44 1.28 10.15
N ASN A 43 3.69 1.62 11.20
CA ASN A 43 2.22 1.64 11.14
C ASN A 43 1.69 2.69 10.16
N GLN A 44 2.20 3.92 10.20
CA GLN A 44 1.79 4.97 9.26
C GLN A 44 2.11 4.57 7.81
N TYR A 45 3.31 4.03 7.58
CA TYR A 45 3.72 3.53 6.28
C TYR A 45 2.83 2.36 5.80
N LEU A 46 2.51 1.40 6.67
CA LEU A 46 1.63 0.28 6.35
C LEU A 46 0.24 0.76 5.93
N THR A 47 -0.35 1.71 6.66
CA THR A 47 -1.66 2.27 6.33
C THR A 47 -1.65 2.94 4.95
N GLU A 48 -0.61 3.72 4.62
CA GLU A 48 -0.49 4.32 3.29
C GLU A 48 -0.26 3.28 2.19
N PHE A 49 0.55 2.25 2.48
CA PHE A 49 0.83 1.15 1.58
C PHE A 49 -0.45 0.39 1.22
N GLU A 50 -1.25 0.00 2.23
CA GLU A 50 -2.52 -0.70 2.04
C GLU A 50 -3.52 0.16 1.26
N ARG A 51 -3.60 1.46 1.57
CA ARG A 51 -4.45 2.41 0.84
C ARG A 51 -4.13 2.46 -0.66
N LEU A 52 -2.85 2.40 -1.03
CA LEU A 52 -2.42 2.40 -2.44
C LEU A 52 -2.57 1.01 -3.07
N ALA A 53 -2.13 -0.05 -2.38
CA ALA A 53 -2.18 -1.42 -2.86
C ALA A 53 -3.62 -1.87 -3.18
N ASN A 54 -4.59 -1.48 -2.34
CA ASN A 54 -6.02 -1.79 -2.57
C ASN A 54 -6.60 -1.11 -3.82
N ARG A 55 -5.92 -0.10 -4.37
CA ARG A 55 -6.33 0.60 -5.61
C ARG A 55 -5.58 0.09 -6.85
N VAL A 56 -4.68 -0.88 -6.69
CA VAL A 56 -3.91 -1.48 -7.78
C VAL A 56 -4.46 -2.85 -8.12
N VAL A 57 -4.88 -3.04 -9.37
CA VAL A 57 -5.39 -4.31 -9.89
C VAL A 57 -4.30 -5.02 -10.70
N GLY A 58 -4.22 -6.36 -10.57
CA GLY A 58 -3.36 -7.20 -11.41
C GLY A 58 -1.88 -7.24 -11.03
N LEU A 59 -1.49 -6.61 -9.92
CA LEU A 59 -0.12 -6.69 -9.42
C LEU A 59 0.07 -7.98 -8.58
N PRO A 60 1.05 -8.86 -8.90
CA PRO A 60 1.24 -10.09 -8.13
C PRO A 60 1.65 -9.83 -6.67
N HIS A 61 1.26 -10.73 -5.76
CA HIS A 61 1.54 -10.62 -4.33
C HIS A 61 3.04 -10.49 -4.00
N HIS A 62 3.92 -11.18 -4.73
CA HIS A 62 5.37 -11.07 -4.53
C HIS A 62 5.93 -9.69 -4.92
N PHE A 63 5.31 -9.01 -5.90
CA PHE A 63 5.66 -7.62 -6.22
C PHE A 63 5.25 -6.69 -5.09
N LEU A 64 4.03 -6.85 -4.54
CA LEU A 64 3.60 -6.06 -3.37
C LEU A 64 4.54 -6.25 -2.18
N LEU A 65 4.96 -7.47 -1.90
CA LEU A 65 5.95 -7.76 -0.86
C LEU A 65 7.28 -7.03 -1.12
N SER A 66 7.79 -7.10 -2.35
CA SER A 66 9.02 -6.41 -2.74
C SER A 66 8.90 -4.88 -2.61
N CYS A 67 7.77 -4.30 -3.04
CA CYS A 67 7.47 -2.88 -2.87
C CYS A 67 7.44 -2.50 -1.38
N PHE A 68 6.73 -3.27 -0.56
CA PHE A 68 6.65 -3.02 0.87
C PHE A 68 8.04 -2.99 1.52
N ILE A 69 8.86 -4.02 1.28
CA ILE A 69 10.21 -4.12 1.85
C ILE A 69 11.13 -3.00 1.32
N SER A 70 11.07 -2.70 0.02
CA SER A 70 11.94 -1.67 -0.59
C SER A 70 11.65 -0.27 -0.07
N GLY A 71 10.39 0.04 0.23
CA GLY A 71 9.96 1.32 0.79
C GLY A 71 10.25 1.52 2.27
N LEU A 72 10.60 0.48 3.03
CA LEU A 72 11.01 0.62 4.44
C LEU A 72 12.29 1.48 4.57
N THR A 73 12.46 2.12 5.73
CA THR A 73 13.70 2.85 6.03
C THR A 73 14.92 1.93 5.91
N PRO A 74 16.10 2.45 5.50
CA PRO A 74 17.27 1.60 5.25
C PRO A 74 17.71 0.77 6.45
N GLU A 75 17.52 1.24 7.68
CA GLU A 75 17.86 0.50 8.92
C GLU A 75 16.94 -0.72 9.11
N ILE A 76 15.62 -0.52 9.04
CA ILE A 76 14.61 -1.59 9.18
C ILE A 76 14.70 -2.55 7.98
N ARG A 77 14.76 -2.02 6.76
CA ARG A 77 14.79 -2.80 5.51
C ARG A 77 15.85 -3.89 5.51
N ARG A 78 17.09 -3.53 5.86
CA ARG A 78 18.23 -4.49 5.89
C ARG A 78 17.96 -5.64 6.85
N LYS A 79 17.38 -5.36 8.01
CA LYS A 79 17.03 -6.38 9.01
C LYS A 79 15.89 -7.27 8.54
N VAL A 80 14.83 -6.69 7.99
CA VAL A 80 13.70 -7.46 7.44
C VAL A 80 14.16 -8.36 6.29
N GLN A 81 14.98 -7.85 5.35
CA GLN A 81 15.53 -8.65 4.24
C GLN A 81 16.38 -9.83 4.71
N ALA A 82 17.14 -9.68 5.79
CA ALA A 82 17.95 -10.76 6.35
C ALA A 82 17.12 -11.96 6.83
N PHE A 83 15.85 -11.74 7.20
CA PHE A 83 14.92 -12.81 7.59
C PHE A 83 14.15 -13.42 6.42
N GLN A 84 14.34 -12.93 5.19
CA GLN A 84 13.73 -13.46 3.97
C GLN A 84 12.22 -13.73 4.11
N PRO A 85 11.39 -12.70 4.42
CA PRO A 85 9.96 -12.90 4.54
C PRO A 85 9.36 -13.37 3.22
N ILE A 86 8.39 -14.27 3.31
CA ILE A 86 7.67 -14.84 2.16
C ILE A 86 6.26 -14.25 1.98
N SER A 87 5.82 -13.39 2.91
CA SER A 87 4.51 -12.77 2.88
C SER A 87 4.51 -11.36 3.47
N LEU A 88 3.52 -10.55 3.08
CA LEU A 88 3.33 -9.20 3.62
C LEU A 88 3.11 -9.20 5.13
N PRO A 89 2.23 -10.04 5.72
CA PRO A 89 2.04 -10.09 7.17
C PRO A 89 3.35 -10.38 7.92
N GLN A 90 4.17 -11.29 7.40
CA GLN A 90 5.48 -11.61 7.99
C GLN A 90 6.44 -10.41 7.90
N ALA A 91 6.55 -9.78 6.73
CA ALA A 91 7.39 -8.59 6.55
C ALA A 91 6.96 -7.43 7.45
N THR A 92 5.65 -7.22 7.61
CA THR A 92 5.08 -6.19 8.50
C THR A 92 5.41 -6.48 9.96
N ALA A 93 5.21 -7.71 10.42
CA ALA A 93 5.54 -8.10 11.80
C ALA A 93 7.03 -7.90 12.10
N LEU A 94 7.90 -8.33 11.18
CA LEU A 94 9.35 -8.11 11.28
C LEU A 94 9.70 -6.63 11.30
N ALA A 95 9.10 -5.81 10.44
CA ALA A 95 9.36 -4.38 10.39
C ALA A 95 9.02 -3.68 11.71
N LYS A 96 7.86 -4.02 12.32
CA LYS A 96 7.45 -3.49 13.63
C LYS A 96 8.43 -3.86 14.74
N ILE A 97 8.84 -5.13 14.82
CA ILE A 97 9.83 -5.58 15.81
C ILE A 97 11.15 -4.81 15.67
N GLN A 98 11.57 -4.49 14.45
CA GLN A 98 12.80 -3.71 14.25
C GLN A 98 12.63 -2.23 14.62
N GLU A 99 11.45 -1.65 14.37
CA GLU A 99 11.11 -0.30 14.82
C GLU A 99 11.17 -0.19 16.34
N ASP A 100 10.50 -1.10 17.06
CA ASP A 100 10.50 -1.13 18.53
C ASP A 100 11.93 -1.21 19.09
N LYS A 101 12.77 -2.09 18.51
CA LYS A 101 14.20 -2.21 18.88
C LYS A 101 15.02 -0.93 18.60
N ILE A 102 14.64 -0.14 17.60
CA ILE A 102 15.30 1.15 17.33
C ILE A 102 14.86 2.17 18.37
N GLU A 103 13.58 2.22 18.70
CA GLU A 103 13.03 3.13 19.71
C GLU A 103 13.59 2.85 21.11
N ASP A 104 13.66 1.58 21.51
CA ASP A 104 14.23 1.19 22.82
C ASP A 104 15.70 1.60 22.93
N ARG A 105 16.48 1.41 21.86
CA ARG A 105 17.87 1.87 21.80
C ARG A 105 17.95 3.39 21.90
N ARG A 106 17.07 4.14 21.24
CA ARG A 106 17.04 5.62 21.32
C ARG A 106 16.69 6.14 22.71
N LYS A 107 15.83 5.45 23.46
CA LYS A 107 15.44 5.83 24.84
C LYS A 107 16.52 5.52 25.88
N ALA A 108 17.44 4.60 25.56
CA ALA A 108 18.53 4.20 26.44
C ALA A 108 19.74 5.17 26.42
N PHE A 109 19.72 6.18 25.55
CA PHE A 109 20.73 7.25 25.43
C PHE A 109 20.06 8.61 25.61
#